data_AF-A0AA43LKQ1-F1
#
_entry.id   AF-A0AA43LKQ1-F1
#
_cell.length_a   1.000
_cell.length_b   1.000
_cell.length_c   1.000
_cell.angle_alpha   90.00
_cell.angle_beta   90.00
_cell.angle_gamma   90.00
#
_symmetry.space_group_name_H-M   'P 1'
#
loop_
_entity.id
_entity.type
_entity.pdbx_description
1 polymer ?
#
loop_
_entity_poly.entity_id
_entity_poly.type
_entity_poly.pdbx_seq_one_letter_code
_entity_poly.pdbx_strand_id
1 'polypeptide(L)'
;MKRDTILRLAFVCVALILFGAACSDENEDKLAGKWQMQEIESNGTYQKVDTIYYNFLTSLFQYQIYSPTSNSYNVVYGYKTLNDNKELLLEMEDASLLPHTDWTTTQRTFTIEKISNSQLILDSEGRRYTFRKF
;
A
#
# COMPACT_ATOMS: atom_id res chain seq x y z
N MET A 1 15.08 38.36 -34.97
CA MET A 1 14.84 36.98 -35.46
C MET A 1 15.58 35.87 -34.70
N LYS A 2 16.70 36.11 -33.99
CA LYS A 2 17.34 35.05 -33.16
C LYS A 2 16.87 35.04 -31.69
N ARG A 3 16.54 36.20 -31.13
CA ARG A 3 16.13 36.36 -29.72
C ARG A 3 14.75 35.74 -29.45
N ASP A 4 13.84 35.85 -30.41
CA ASP A 4 12.46 35.37 -30.29
C ASP A 4 12.39 33.83 -30.35
N THR A 5 13.28 33.19 -31.11
CA THR A 5 13.43 31.73 -31.16
C THR A 5 14.06 31.17 -29.89
N ILE A 6 15.03 31.88 -29.29
CA ILE A 6 15.66 31.50 -28.02
C ILE A 6 14.68 31.63 -26.86
N LEU A 7 13.87 32.70 -26.80
CA LEU A 7 12.82 32.84 -25.79
C LEU A 7 11.73 31.76 -25.93
N ARG A 8 11.33 31.41 -27.15
CA ARG A 8 10.36 30.33 -27.40
C ARG A 8 10.92 28.96 -27.00
N LEU A 9 12.19 28.69 -27.28
CA LEU A 9 12.86 27.45 -26.88
C LEU A 9 12.99 27.35 -25.36
N ALA A 10 13.35 28.45 -24.68
CA ALA A 10 13.41 28.50 -23.22
C ALA A 10 12.03 28.28 -22.57
N PHE A 11 10.95 28.81 -23.15
CA PHE A 11 9.58 28.60 -22.66
C PHE A 11 9.12 27.15 -22.82
N VAL A 12 9.47 26.49 -23.93
CA VAL A 12 9.19 25.06 -24.15
C VAL A 12 9.96 24.18 -23.17
N CYS A 13 11.22 24.51 -22.87
CA CYS A 13 12.02 23.79 -21.88
C CYS A 13 11.46 23.94 -20.45
N VAL A 14 11.01 25.13 -20.05
CA VAL A 14 10.40 25.35 -18.72
C VAL A 14 9.05 24.62 -18.59
N ALA A 15 8.25 24.57 -19.66
CA ALA A 15 7.01 23.79 -19.66
C ALA A 15 7.28 22.28 -19.53
N LEU A 16 8.26 21.73 -20.25
CA LEU A 16 8.65 20.31 -20.16
C LEU A 16 9.18 19.92 -18.76
N ILE A 17 9.86 20.83 -18.06
CA ILE A 17 10.33 20.61 -16.69
C ILE A 17 9.15 20.66 -15.69
N LEU A 18 8.15 21.51 -15.93
CA LEU A 18 6.95 21.61 -15.08
C LEU A 18 5.96 20.44 -15.27
N PHE A 19 5.94 19.78 -16.44
CA PHE A 19 5.11 18.60 -16.68
C PHE A 19 5.78 17.26 -16.32
N GLY A 20 7.07 17.26 -15.96
CA GLY A 20 7.82 16.05 -15.61
C GLY A 20 7.61 15.50 -14.20
N ALA A 21 6.86 16.22 -13.34
CA ALA A 21 6.64 15.83 -11.94
C ALA A 21 5.31 15.08 -11.70
N ALA A 22 4.61 14.67 -12.74
CA ALA A 22 3.52 13.69 -12.64
C ALA A 22 4.06 12.28 -12.91
N CYS A 23 5.12 11.88 -12.20
CA CYS A 23 5.40 10.46 -12.05
C CYS A 23 4.32 9.93 -11.09
N SER A 24 3.32 9.21 -11.60
CA SER A 24 2.60 8.30 -10.72
C SER A 24 3.66 7.38 -10.11
N ASP A 25 3.69 7.30 -8.78
CA ASP A 25 4.66 6.45 -8.11
C ASP A 25 4.37 5.01 -8.57
N GLU A 26 5.29 4.40 -9.31
CA GLU A 26 5.11 3.06 -9.89
C GLU A 26 4.70 2.03 -8.82
N ASN A 27 5.07 2.29 -7.56
CA ASN A 27 4.65 1.49 -6.41
C ASN A 27 3.19 1.72 -6.02
N GLU A 28 2.69 2.95 -6.08
CA GLU A 28 1.29 3.27 -5.80
C GLU A 28 0.36 2.57 -6.81
N ASP A 29 0.71 2.61 -8.09
CA ASP A 29 -0.04 1.93 -9.15
C ASP A 29 -0.06 0.40 -8.96
N LYS A 30 1.06 -0.20 -8.54
CA LYS A 30 1.14 -1.65 -8.27
C LYS A 30 0.40 -2.05 -6.99
N LEU A 31 0.35 -1.16 -5.99
CA LEU A 31 -0.29 -1.42 -4.71
C LEU A 31 -1.80 -1.50 -4.84
N ALA A 32 -2.40 -0.69 -5.71
CA ALA A 32 -3.84 -0.61 -5.91
C ALA A 32 -4.50 -1.98 -6.17
N GLY A 33 -5.57 -2.29 -5.44
CA GLY A 33 -6.34 -3.52 -5.56
C GLY A 33 -6.32 -4.40 -4.30
N LYS A 34 -6.93 -5.57 -4.42
CA LYS A 34 -7.10 -6.53 -3.32
C LYS A 34 -5.92 -7.51 -3.23
N TRP A 35 -5.48 -7.74 -2.01
CA TRP A 35 -4.35 -8.58 -1.64
C TRP A 35 -4.77 -9.56 -0.55
N GLN A 36 -4.53 -10.84 -0.76
CA GLN A 36 -4.77 -11.86 0.26
C GLN A 36 -3.45 -12.18 0.97
N MET A 37 -3.44 -12.07 2.30
CA MET A 37 -2.31 -12.51 3.10
C MET A 37 -2.17 -14.02 2.98
N GLN A 38 -0.94 -14.50 2.82
CA GLN A 38 -0.61 -15.92 2.68
C GLN A 38 0.17 -16.43 3.88
N GLU A 39 1.03 -15.57 4.44
CA GLU A 39 1.95 -15.96 5.50
C GLU A 39 2.36 -14.76 6.36
N ILE A 40 2.53 -15.02 7.65
CA ILE A 40 3.19 -14.13 8.61
C ILE A 40 4.43 -14.86 9.14
N GLU A 41 5.59 -14.26 8.99
CA GLU A 41 6.85 -14.70 9.56
C GLU A 41 7.21 -13.84 10.77
N SER A 42 7.61 -14.47 11.88
CA SER A 42 8.08 -13.81 13.10
C SER A 42 9.15 -14.66 13.75
N ASN A 43 10.35 -14.11 13.94
CA ASN A 43 11.49 -14.81 14.56
C ASN A 43 11.75 -16.21 13.95
N GLY A 44 11.66 -16.35 12.63
CA GLY A 44 11.85 -17.61 11.90
C GLY A 44 10.71 -18.62 12.01
N THR A 45 9.60 -18.26 12.67
CA THR A 45 8.37 -19.06 12.70
C THR A 45 7.39 -18.53 11.66
N TYR A 46 6.82 -19.45 10.87
CA TYR A 46 5.89 -19.12 9.79
C TYR A 46 4.47 -19.58 10.13
N GLN A 47 3.51 -18.67 9.99
CA GLN A 47 2.08 -18.95 10.13
C GLN A 47 1.39 -18.74 8.78
N LYS A 48 0.75 -19.79 8.27
CA LYS A 48 -0.12 -19.70 7.08
C LYS A 48 -1.39 -18.93 7.40
N VAL A 49 -1.82 -18.08 6.47
CA VAL A 49 -3.04 -17.27 6.56
C VAL A 49 -3.75 -17.34 5.22
N ASP A 50 -5.08 -17.45 5.24
CA ASP A 50 -5.92 -17.43 4.03
C ASP A 50 -7.22 -16.63 4.22
N THR A 51 -7.47 -16.08 5.40
CA THR A 51 -8.68 -15.33 5.75
C THR A 51 -8.52 -13.82 5.77
N ILE A 52 -7.29 -13.30 5.71
CA ILE A 52 -7.02 -11.85 5.83
C ILE A 52 -6.77 -11.24 4.45
N TYR A 53 -7.42 -10.12 4.18
CA TYR A 53 -7.27 -9.37 2.93
C TYR A 53 -7.07 -7.89 3.19
N TYR A 54 -6.14 -7.29 2.46
CA TYR A 54 -5.95 -5.84 2.38
C TYR A 54 -6.44 -5.36 1.02
N ASN A 55 -7.18 -4.25 0.99
CA ASN A 55 -7.56 -3.60 -0.25
C ASN A 55 -7.04 -2.16 -0.25
N PHE A 56 -6.37 -1.77 -1.34
CA PHE A 56 -5.82 -0.44 -1.49
C PHE A 56 -6.48 0.26 -2.68
N LEU A 57 -6.99 1.46 -2.45
CA LEU A 57 -7.35 2.42 -3.49
C LEU A 57 -6.56 3.70 -3.23
N THR A 58 -6.60 4.68 -4.15
CA THR A 58 -5.79 5.91 -4.14
C THR A 58 -5.38 6.41 -2.75
N SER A 59 -6.30 6.71 -1.84
CA SER A 59 -5.97 7.04 -0.43
C SER A 59 -6.62 6.11 0.58
N LEU A 60 -7.41 5.13 0.12
CA LEU A 60 -8.24 4.30 0.99
C LEU A 60 -7.57 2.95 1.23
N PHE A 61 -7.80 2.45 2.44
CA PHE A 61 -7.40 1.13 2.89
C PHE A 61 -8.64 0.39 3.43
N GLN A 62 -8.69 -0.91 3.19
CA GLN A 62 -9.65 -1.79 3.87
C GLN A 62 -8.92 -3.01 4.43
N TYR A 63 -9.15 -3.29 5.71
CA TYR A 63 -8.76 -4.56 6.33
C TYR A 63 -9.99 -5.47 6.36
N GLN A 64 -9.89 -6.67 5.80
CA GLN A 64 -10.98 -7.64 5.78
C GLN A 64 -10.56 -8.96 6.41
N ILE A 65 -11.42 -9.52 7.26
CA ILE A 65 -11.28 -10.87 7.80
C ILE A 65 -12.46 -11.70 7.33
N TYR A 66 -12.20 -12.73 6.52
CA TYR A 66 -13.18 -13.72 6.12
C TYR A 66 -13.46 -14.68 7.29
N SER A 67 -14.73 -14.87 7.61
CA SER A 67 -15.22 -15.85 8.57
C SER A 67 -15.85 -17.02 7.79
N PRO A 68 -15.20 -18.19 7.75
CA PRO A 68 -15.76 -19.38 7.09
C PRO A 68 -17.08 -19.83 7.73
N THR A 69 -17.21 -19.67 9.05
CA THR A 69 -18.39 -20.10 9.82
C THR A 69 -19.66 -19.35 9.41
N SER A 70 -19.56 -18.05 9.19
CA SER A 70 -20.68 -17.20 8.79
C SER A 70 -20.72 -16.91 7.29
N ASN A 71 -19.72 -17.39 6.54
CA ASN A 71 -19.48 -17.08 5.14
C ASN A 71 -19.59 -15.56 4.85
N SER A 72 -18.95 -14.75 5.70
CA SER A 72 -19.03 -13.29 5.64
C SER A 72 -17.68 -12.64 5.91
N TYR A 73 -17.57 -11.34 5.62
CA TYR A 73 -16.38 -10.54 5.90
C TYR A 73 -16.68 -9.55 7.02
N ASN A 74 -15.80 -9.52 8.02
CA ASN A 74 -15.70 -8.37 8.91
C ASN A 74 -14.71 -7.38 8.29
N VAL A 75 -15.10 -6.11 8.18
CA VAL A 75 -14.35 -5.09 7.44
C VAL A 75 -14.23 -3.84 8.29
N VAL A 76 -13.05 -3.25 8.31
CA VAL A 76 -12.83 -1.86 8.74
C VAL A 76 -12.20 -1.09 7.58
N TYR A 77 -12.67 0.14 7.41
CA TYR A 77 -12.14 1.07 6.43
C TYR A 77 -11.03 1.91 7.06
N GLY A 78 -10.32 2.64 6.22
CA GLY A 78 -9.12 3.32 6.63
C GLY A 78 -8.47 4.13 5.53
N TYR A 79 -7.34 4.69 5.88
CA TYR A 79 -6.51 5.49 4.99
C TYR A 79 -5.14 4.85 4.82
N LYS A 80 -4.53 5.10 3.66
CA LYS A 80 -3.12 4.79 3.41
C LYS A 80 -2.35 6.07 3.11
N THR A 81 -1.13 6.14 3.60
CA THR A 81 -0.13 7.12 3.18
C THR A 81 1.12 6.37 2.78
N LEU A 82 1.51 6.47 1.51
CA LEU A 82 2.76 5.92 1.00
C LEU A 82 3.74 7.08 0.80
N ASN A 83 4.94 6.98 1.35
CA ASN A 83 5.99 7.96 1.12
C ASN A 83 7.06 7.43 0.15
N ASP A 84 7.92 8.34 -0.31
CA ASP A 84 9.03 8.05 -1.24
C ASP A 84 10.02 7.00 -0.70
N ASN A 85 10.08 6.80 0.61
CA ASN A 85 10.95 5.82 1.28
C ASN A 85 10.35 4.41 1.34
N LYS A 86 9.26 4.16 0.62
CA LYS A 86 8.51 2.89 0.67
C LYS A 86 7.95 2.57 2.06
N GLU A 87 7.72 3.59 2.87
CA GLU A 87 6.98 3.43 4.12
C GLU A 87 5.49 3.63 3.83
N LEU A 88 4.71 2.63 4.21
CA LEU A 88 3.27 2.59 4.06
C LEU A 88 2.65 2.70 5.46
N LEU A 89 2.14 3.88 5.78
CA LEU A 89 1.29 4.07 6.95
C LEU A 89 -0.13 3.66 6.61
N LEU A 90 -0.69 2.74 7.39
CA LEU A 90 -2.08 2.32 7.32
C LEU A 90 -2.81 2.71 8.59
N GLU A 91 -4.01 3.26 8.45
CA GLU A 91 -4.82 3.77 9.56
C GLU A 91 -6.24 3.22 9.44
N MET A 92 -6.74 2.53 10.46
CA MET A 92 -8.13 2.09 10.56
C MET A 92 -8.99 3.24 11.12
N GLU A 93 -10.19 3.43 10.56
CA GLU A 93 -11.14 4.45 11.04
C GLU A 93 -11.62 4.19 12.48
N ASP A 94 -11.69 2.93 12.89
CA ASP A 94 -12.09 2.53 14.24
C ASP A 94 -11.35 1.27 14.72
N ALA A 95 -11.51 0.96 16.01
CA ALA A 95 -10.82 -0.14 16.68
C ALA A 95 -11.54 -1.50 16.64
N SER A 96 -12.66 -1.62 15.91
CA SER A 96 -13.53 -2.81 15.95
C SER A 96 -12.84 -4.12 15.57
N LEU A 97 -11.86 -4.06 14.67
CA LEU A 97 -11.07 -5.23 14.26
C LEU A 97 -9.80 -5.45 15.07
N LEU A 98 -9.33 -4.51 15.90
CA LEU A 98 -8.08 -4.66 16.65
C LEU A 98 -8.01 -5.96 17.48
N PRO A 99 -9.08 -6.43 18.15
CA PRO A 99 -9.04 -7.69 18.88
C PRO A 99 -8.79 -8.93 18.00
N HIS A 100 -8.89 -8.78 16.68
CA HIS A 100 -8.76 -9.84 15.68
C HIS A 100 -7.57 -9.64 14.73
N THR A 101 -6.76 -8.61 14.96
CA THR A 101 -5.51 -8.38 14.23
C THR A 101 -4.32 -8.58 15.16
N ASP A 102 -3.13 -8.49 14.58
CA ASP A 102 -1.89 -8.48 15.32
C ASP A 102 -1.35 -7.06 15.58
N TRP A 103 -2.20 -6.03 15.36
CA TRP A 103 -1.88 -4.62 15.57
C TRP A 103 -2.16 -4.22 17.02
N THR A 104 -1.35 -3.31 17.55
CA THR A 104 -1.52 -2.78 18.92
C THR A 104 -2.34 -1.50 18.97
N THR A 105 -2.40 -0.75 17.85
CA THR A 105 -3.20 0.47 17.69
C THR A 105 -3.89 0.47 16.34
N THR A 106 -4.79 1.43 16.09
CA THR A 106 -5.45 1.58 14.78
C THR A 106 -4.51 2.03 13.67
N GLN A 107 -3.27 2.39 13.99
CA GLN A 107 -2.27 2.81 13.02
C GLN A 107 -1.10 1.83 13.02
N ARG A 108 -0.54 1.59 11.83
CA ARG A 108 0.68 0.83 11.69
C ARG A 108 1.47 1.24 10.46
N THR A 109 2.76 1.45 10.67
CA THR A 109 3.71 1.73 9.59
C THR A 109 4.36 0.42 9.15
N PHE A 110 4.42 0.22 7.84
CA PHE A 110 5.10 -0.90 7.19
C PHE A 110 6.19 -0.40 6.27
N THR A 111 7.26 -1.16 6.13
CA THR A 111 8.20 -1.02 5.02
C THR A 111 7.79 -1.97 3.90
N ILE A 112 7.67 -1.46 2.66
CA ILE A 112 7.44 -2.31 1.49
C ILE A 112 8.78 -2.92 1.05
N GLU A 113 9.03 -4.17 1.44
CA GLU A 113 10.21 -4.91 0.99
C GLU A 113 10.14 -5.24 -0.50
N LYS A 114 8.94 -5.64 -0.96
CA LYS A 114 8.71 -6.04 -2.35
C LYS A 114 7.30 -5.69 -2.79
N ILE A 115 7.18 -5.14 -3.99
CA ILE A 115 5.92 -5.01 -4.68
C ILE A 115 6.06 -5.35 -6.16
N SER A 116 5.09 -6.09 -6.68
CA SER A 116 4.99 -6.54 -8.06
C SER A 116 3.51 -6.68 -8.44
N ASN A 117 3.20 -7.10 -9.66
CA ASN A 117 1.81 -7.28 -10.09
C ASN A 117 1.09 -8.44 -9.39
N SER A 118 1.82 -9.36 -8.75
CA SER A 118 1.26 -10.58 -8.14
C SER A 118 1.66 -10.83 -6.69
N GLN A 119 2.72 -10.19 -6.20
CA GLN A 119 3.24 -10.37 -4.84
C GLN A 119 3.53 -9.02 -4.17
N LEU A 120 3.12 -8.92 -2.91
CA LEU A 120 3.44 -7.83 -1.99
C LEU A 120 4.07 -8.44 -0.73
N ILE A 121 5.17 -7.84 -0.25
CA ILE A 121 5.82 -8.21 1.00
C ILE A 121 5.98 -6.95 1.84
N LEU A 122 5.43 -6.97 3.03
CA LEU A 122 5.51 -5.89 4.01
C LEU A 122 6.31 -6.36 5.23
N ASP A 123 7.10 -5.47 5.81
CA ASP A 123 7.74 -5.67 7.11
C ASP A 123 7.24 -4.63 8.11
N SER A 124 6.99 -5.03 9.36
CA SER A 124 6.66 -4.13 10.45
C SER A 124 6.86 -4.80 11.80
N GLU A 125 7.52 -4.13 12.74
CA GLU A 125 7.69 -4.58 14.12
C GLU A 125 8.28 -6.00 14.26
N GLY A 126 9.27 -6.33 13.40
CA GLY A 126 9.94 -7.64 13.41
C GLY A 126 9.08 -8.79 12.87
N ARG A 127 8.00 -8.46 12.16
CA ARG A 127 7.14 -9.41 11.45
C ARG A 127 7.09 -9.09 9.97
N ARG A 128 7.12 -10.15 9.17
CA ARG A 128 7.08 -10.07 7.71
C ARG A 128 5.81 -10.71 7.18
N TYR A 129 5.13 -10.02 6.29
CA TYR A 129 3.82 -10.38 5.76
C TYR A 129 3.91 -10.60 4.26
N THR A 130 3.57 -11.81 3.81
CA THR A 130 3.55 -12.13 2.39
C THR A 130 2.12 -12.16 1.88
N PHE A 131 1.86 -11.46 0.78
CA PHE A 131 0.56 -11.40 0.13
C PHE A 131 0.63 -11.82 -1.33
N ARG A 132 -0.48 -12.34 -1.84
CA ARG A 132 -0.75 -12.51 -3.27
C ARG A 132 -1.85 -11.56 -3.73
N LYS A 133 -1.82 -11.14 -4.98
CA LYS A 133 -2.95 -10.42 -5.59
C LYS A 133 -4.19 -11.33 -5.63
N PHE A 134 -5.36 -10.78 -5.31
CA PHE A 134 -6.65 -11.50 -5.34
C PHE A 134 -7.52 -11.05 -6.50
#